data_AF-R7J7E3-F1
#
_entry.id   AF-R7J7E3-F1
#
_cell.length_a   1.000
_cell.length_b   1.000
_cell.length_c   1.000
_cell.angle_alpha   90.00
_cell.angle_beta   90.00
_cell.angle_gamma   90.00
#
_symmetry.space_group_name_H-M   'P 1'
#
loop_
_entity.id
_entity.type
_entity.pdbx_description
1 polymer ?
#
loop_
_entity_poly.entity_id
_entity_poly.type
_entity_poly.pdbx_seq_one_letter_code
_entity_poly.pdbx_strand_id
1 'polypeptide(L)'
;MKNHLSYWMKGKIWRFPLSLSLFLLPPAIYASEVQMEAVKPISIQLTDVSLSEAMNQIEKVTGCSFFYDANNVDLSLRVSLNVSNESLRKVLDTILDGTGLGYEISQNQVLLLPVTSKQNPGQNVQNPSTQQKKNVVKGKILDAAGQPVIGANIVEKGTTNGTISDMDGNFTISVEESAVLEVSYIGFVNQQVKTSIGGVI
;
A
#
# COMPACT_ATOMS: atom_id res chain seq x y z
N MET A 1 58.92 -79.27 -12.53
CA MET A 1 57.68 -78.76 -11.91
C MET A 1 57.86 -77.27 -11.62
N LYS A 2 56.89 -76.43 -12.05
CA LYS A 2 56.75 -74.96 -11.88
C LYS A 2 57.53 -74.14 -12.94
N ASN A 3 56.93 -73.80 -14.10
CA ASN A 3 55.95 -72.73 -14.43
C ASN A 3 56.62 -71.35 -14.52
N HIS A 4 57.00 -70.85 -15.71
CA HIS A 4 56.24 -70.17 -16.79
C HIS A 4 56.14 -68.63 -16.61
N LEU A 5 56.69 -67.92 -17.61
CA LEU A 5 56.36 -66.57 -18.14
C LEU A 5 56.31 -65.38 -17.17
N SER A 6 57.16 -64.37 -17.35
CA SER A 6 57.09 -63.25 -18.32
C SER A 6 56.32 -62.04 -17.77
N TYR A 7 56.98 -60.89 -17.77
CA TYR A 7 56.63 -59.71 -18.58
C TYR A 7 57.34 -58.48 -18.02
N TRP A 8 57.91 -57.74 -18.96
CA TRP A 8 58.52 -56.44 -18.81
C TRP A 8 57.46 -55.37 -18.49
N MET A 9 57.68 -54.56 -17.46
CA MET A 9 57.07 -53.23 -17.32
C MET A 9 58.12 -52.26 -16.75
N LYS A 10 58.77 -51.50 -17.62
CA LYS A 10 59.46 -50.26 -17.21
C LYS A 10 58.50 -49.08 -17.36
N GLY A 11 58.17 -48.48 -16.21
CA GLY A 11 57.90 -47.04 -16.02
C GLY A 11 56.66 -46.43 -16.67
N LYS A 12 55.59 -46.28 -15.89
CA LYS A 12 54.42 -45.46 -16.24
C LYS A 12 54.18 -44.42 -15.12
N ILE A 13 54.04 -43.14 -15.53
CA ILE A 13 53.29 -42.00 -14.92
C ILE A 13 53.88 -41.32 -13.64
N TRP A 14 54.16 -39.99 -13.67
CA TRP A 14 53.29 -38.87 -13.15
C TRP A 14 54.00 -37.54 -12.75
N ARG A 15 53.36 -36.41 -13.12
CA ARG A 15 53.24 -35.05 -12.48
C ARG A 15 54.39 -34.03 -12.33
N PHE A 16 54.12 -32.86 -12.94
CA PHE A 16 54.27 -31.44 -12.51
C PHE A 16 55.22 -31.05 -11.37
N PRO A 17 56.00 -29.97 -11.60
CA PRO A 17 56.20 -28.90 -10.63
C PRO A 17 55.71 -27.55 -11.20
N LEU A 18 54.78 -26.86 -10.55
CA LEU A 18 55.02 -25.96 -9.40
C LEU A 18 55.38 -24.55 -9.87
N SER A 19 54.39 -23.65 -9.87
CA SER A 19 54.49 -22.25 -9.40
C SER A 19 53.53 -21.34 -10.17
N LEU A 20 52.30 -21.19 -9.65
CA LEU A 20 51.54 -19.96 -9.83
C LEU A 20 50.72 -19.75 -8.56
N SER A 21 51.40 -19.21 -7.55
CA SER A 21 50.75 -18.67 -6.37
C SER A 21 50.46 -17.18 -6.61
N LEU A 22 49.30 -16.75 -6.14
CA LEU A 22 48.97 -15.38 -5.73
C LEU A 22 48.46 -14.41 -6.82
N PHE A 23 47.14 -14.40 -7.03
CA PHE A 23 46.26 -13.27 -6.62
C PHE A 23 44.79 -13.66 -6.88
N LEU A 24 44.11 -14.22 -5.87
CA LEU A 24 42.65 -14.30 -5.87
C LEU A 24 42.18 -13.66 -4.56
N LEU A 25 42.18 -12.32 -4.54
CA LEU A 25 41.48 -11.57 -3.51
C LEU A 25 39.97 -11.81 -3.72
N PRO A 26 39.25 -12.44 -2.79
CA PRO A 26 37.80 -12.45 -2.88
C PRO A 26 37.30 -11.00 -2.75
N PRO A 27 36.35 -10.54 -3.57
CA PRO A 27 35.69 -9.28 -3.30
C PRO A 27 35.03 -9.38 -1.92
N ALA A 28 35.32 -8.41 -1.05
CA ALA A 28 34.57 -8.25 0.18
C ALA A 28 33.13 -7.93 -0.22
N ILE A 29 32.25 -8.92 -0.09
CA ILE A 29 30.81 -8.69 -0.15
C ILE A 29 30.50 -7.88 1.09
N TYR A 30 30.35 -6.56 0.93
CA TYR A 30 29.73 -5.72 1.94
C TYR A 30 28.27 -6.16 2.02
N ALA A 31 27.97 -7.07 2.94
CA ALA A 31 26.60 -7.29 3.36
C ALA A 31 26.16 -5.99 4.04
N SER A 32 25.37 -5.17 3.35
CA SER A 32 24.62 -4.12 4.02
C SER A 32 23.68 -4.83 4.97
N GLU A 33 23.95 -4.73 6.26
CA GLU A 33 22.98 -5.03 7.30
C GLU A 33 21.73 -4.21 7.00
N VAL A 34 20.69 -4.88 6.51
CA VAL A 34 19.34 -4.31 6.50
C VAL A 34 18.99 -4.14 7.97
N GLN A 35 19.28 -2.96 8.51
CA GLN A 35 18.76 -2.54 9.79
C GLN A 35 17.25 -2.49 9.60
N MET A 36 16.57 -3.58 9.95
CA MET A 36 15.12 -3.58 10.08
C MET A 36 14.85 -2.51 11.13
N GLU A 37 14.32 -1.36 10.72
CA GLU A 37 13.92 -0.32 11.65
C GLU A 37 13.01 -0.98 12.68
N ALA A 38 13.47 -1.03 13.92
CA ALA A 38 12.71 -1.63 15.00
C ALA A 38 11.34 -0.94 15.02
N VAL A 39 10.27 -1.70 14.78
CA VAL A 39 8.89 -1.18 14.80
C VAL A 39 8.69 -0.55 16.17
N LYS A 40 8.73 0.79 16.24
CA LYS A 40 8.65 1.51 17.50
C LYS A 40 7.27 1.27 18.11
N PRO A 41 7.19 0.65 19.29
CA PRO A 41 5.91 0.42 19.92
C PRO A 41 5.33 1.74 20.44
N ILE A 42 4.01 1.91 20.26
CA ILE A 42 3.27 3.11 20.62
C ILE A 42 2.52 2.85 21.92
N SER A 43 2.69 3.74 22.89
CA SER A 43 1.95 3.74 24.16
C SER A 43 1.28 5.09 24.31
N ILE A 44 -0.05 5.12 24.20
CA ILE A 44 -0.87 6.33 24.19
C ILE A 44 -2.12 6.07 25.03
N GLN A 45 -2.44 7.02 25.91
CA GLN A 45 -3.68 7.05 26.68
C GLN A 45 -4.43 8.35 26.36
N LEU A 46 -5.61 8.20 25.77
CA LEU A 46 -6.52 9.26 25.40
C LEU A 46 -7.91 8.92 25.95
N THR A 47 -8.56 9.90 26.55
CA THR A 47 -9.91 9.75 27.09
C THR A 47 -10.75 10.92 26.62
N ASP A 48 -11.78 10.62 25.84
CA ASP A 48 -12.76 11.58 25.36
C ASP A 48 -12.12 12.83 24.71
N VAL A 49 -11.22 12.61 23.75
CA VAL A 49 -10.56 13.68 22.98
C VAL A 49 -11.13 13.76 21.57
N SER A 50 -10.96 14.89 20.89
CA SER A 50 -11.32 14.97 19.47
C SER A 50 -10.39 14.09 18.63
N LEU A 51 -10.90 13.59 17.50
CA LEU A 51 -10.13 12.81 16.54
C LEU A 51 -8.91 13.62 16.04
N SER A 52 -9.06 14.92 15.82
CA SER A 52 -7.93 15.82 15.50
C SER A 52 -6.84 15.82 16.57
N GLU A 53 -7.20 15.91 17.86
CA GLU A 53 -6.21 15.91 18.94
C GLU A 53 -5.52 14.54 19.05
N ALA A 54 -6.31 13.46 18.91
CA ALA A 54 -5.76 12.12 18.91
C ALA A 54 -4.77 11.87 17.77
N MET A 55 -5.09 12.32 16.55
CA MET A 55 -4.21 12.25 15.38
C MET A 55 -2.90 13.00 15.66
N ASN A 56 -2.98 14.23 16.18
CA ASN A 56 -1.80 15.04 16.51
C ASN A 56 -0.88 14.33 17.54
N GLN A 57 -1.45 13.70 18.56
CA GLN A 57 -0.68 12.92 19.53
C GLN A 57 0.01 11.70 18.89
N ILE A 58 -0.69 11.01 17.98
CA ILE A 58 -0.12 9.90 17.21
C ILE A 58 1.04 10.41 16.34
N GLU A 59 0.86 11.50 15.58
CA GLU A 59 1.91 12.11 14.75
C GLU A 59 3.17 12.45 15.55
N LYS A 60 3.02 13.02 16.75
CA LYS A 60 4.15 13.37 17.62
C LYS A 60 4.96 12.15 18.06
N VAL A 61 4.30 11.01 18.29
CA VAL A 61 4.95 9.79 18.78
C VAL A 61 5.56 8.99 17.64
N THR A 62 4.90 8.93 16.49
CA THR A 62 5.31 8.09 15.36
C THR A 62 6.12 8.84 14.31
N GLY A 63 6.00 10.17 14.26
CA GLY A 63 6.57 11.02 13.21
C GLY A 63 5.77 11.00 11.91
N CYS A 64 4.62 10.31 11.84
CA CYS A 64 3.81 10.22 10.62
C CYS A 64 3.00 11.50 10.34
N SER A 65 2.43 11.61 9.13
CA SER A 65 1.51 12.71 8.77
C SER A 65 0.16 12.17 8.32
N PHE A 66 -0.93 12.73 8.84
CA PHE A 66 -2.27 12.38 8.42
C PHE A 66 -2.77 13.25 7.26
N PHE A 67 -3.42 12.61 6.29
CA PHE A 67 -4.09 13.24 5.15
C PHE A 67 -5.55 12.83 5.13
N TYR A 68 -6.44 13.76 4.81
CA TYR A 68 -7.88 13.53 4.72
C TYR A 68 -8.57 14.66 3.95
N ASP A 69 -9.79 14.41 3.50
CA ASP A 69 -10.67 15.46 2.96
C ASP A 69 -11.48 16.10 4.08
N ALA A 70 -11.24 17.39 4.34
CA ALA A 70 -11.91 18.16 5.39
C ALA A 70 -13.44 18.28 5.20
N ASN A 71 -13.95 18.03 3.99
CA ASN A 71 -15.40 18.03 3.72
C ASN A 71 -16.07 16.69 4.04
N ASN A 72 -15.28 15.61 4.07
CA ASN A 72 -15.77 14.24 4.19
C ASN A 72 -15.33 13.54 5.49
N VAL A 73 -14.44 14.17 6.26
CA VAL A 73 -13.95 13.65 7.54
C VAL A 73 -14.29 14.62 8.66
N ASP A 74 -15.12 14.17 9.60
CA ASP A 74 -15.46 14.92 10.80
C ASP A 74 -14.38 14.71 11.88
N LEU A 75 -13.52 15.72 12.04
CA LEU A 75 -12.46 15.71 13.06
C LEU A 75 -12.96 16.02 14.48
N SER A 76 -14.22 16.41 14.63
CA SER A 76 -14.82 16.72 15.93
C SER A 76 -15.30 15.47 16.67
N LEU A 77 -15.33 14.32 15.99
CA LEU A 77 -15.65 13.01 16.58
C LEU A 77 -14.81 12.77 17.83
N ARG A 78 -15.47 12.29 18.89
CA ARG A 78 -14.81 12.00 20.17
C ARG A 78 -14.36 10.56 20.20
N VAL A 79 -13.09 10.35 20.53
CA VAL A 79 -12.45 9.03 20.56
C VAL A 79 -11.72 8.83 21.88
N SER A 80 -11.68 7.58 22.31
CA SER A 80 -10.90 7.16 23.48
C SER A 80 -10.01 6.00 23.07
N LEU A 81 -8.77 6.02 23.52
CA LEU A 81 -7.77 5.03 23.15
C LEU A 81 -6.89 4.76 24.36
N ASN A 82 -6.80 3.50 24.77
CA ASN A 82 -5.85 3.08 25.79
C ASN A 82 -5.04 1.91 25.23
N VAL A 83 -3.84 2.21 24.79
CA VAL A 83 -2.94 1.25 24.15
C VAL A 83 -1.55 1.36 24.75
N SER A 84 -0.91 0.22 24.95
CA SER A 84 0.45 0.13 25.46
C SER A 84 1.23 -0.87 24.61
N ASN A 85 2.36 -0.44 24.09
CA ASN A 85 3.27 -1.26 23.30
C ASN A 85 2.65 -1.80 21.99
N GLU A 86 1.85 -0.99 21.30
CA GLU A 86 1.09 -1.41 20.11
C GLU A 86 1.65 -0.85 18.80
N SER A 87 1.35 -1.52 17.68
CA SER A 87 1.70 -1.03 16.34
C SER A 87 0.78 0.10 15.87
N LEU A 88 1.26 1.00 15.01
CA LEU A 88 0.45 2.08 14.42
C LEU A 88 -0.85 1.56 13.80
N ARG A 89 -0.77 0.43 13.09
CA ARG A 89 -1.93 -0.25 12.51
C ARG A 89 -2.98 -0.57 13.57
N LYS A 90 -2.56 -1.19 14.67
CA LYS A 90 -3.47 -1.58 15.76
C LYS A 90 -4.08 -0.37 16.48
N VAL A 91 -3.29 0.69 16.63
CA VAL A 91 -3.74 1.98 17.17
C VAL A 91 -4.83 2.59 16.27
N LEU A 92 -4.60 2.64 14.96
CA LEU A 92 -5.55 3.17 13.97
C LEU A 92 -6.83 2.33 13.90
N ASP A 93 -6.70 0.99 13.91
CA ASP A 93 -7.85 0.08 13.97
C ASP A 93 -8.74 0.38 15.18
N THR A 94 -8.13 0.67 16.34
CA THR A 94 -8.87 0.89 17.59
C THR A 94 -9.51 2.27 17.62
N ILE A 95 -8.82 3.31 17.16
CA ILE A 95 -9.30 4.69 17.28
C ILE A 95 -10.32 5.06 16.20
N LEU A 96 -10.26 4.40 15.04
CA LEU A 96 -11.19 4.62 13.93
C LEU A 96 -12.37 3.64 13.95
N ASP A 97 -12.37 2.65 14.85
CA ASP A 97 -13.50 1.73 15.02
C ASP A 97 -14.78 2.50 15.33
N GLY A 98 -15.88 2.15 14.65
CA GLY A 98 -17.17 2.81 14.81
C GLY A 98 -17.25 4.27 14.31
N THR A 99 -16.16 4.87 13.82
CA THR A 99 -16.17 6.24 13.27
C THR A 99 -16.66 6.31 11.83
N GLY A 100 -16.76 5.16 11.15
CA GLY A 100 -17.05 5.09 9.71
C GLY A 100 -15.86 5.51 8.84
N LEU A 101 -14.67 5.67 9.44
CA LEU A 101 -13.43 6.00 8.75
C LEU A 101 -12.52 4.77 8.70
N GLY A 102 -11.82 4.65 7.59
CA GLY A 102 -10.79 3.66 7.32
C GLY A 102 -9.50 4.40 7.03
N TYR A 103 -8.41 3.65 6.89
CA TYR A 103 -7.12 4.25 6.68
C TYR A 103 -6.24 3.41 5.75
N GLU A 104 -5.34 4.10 5.05
CA GLU A 104 -4.25 3.50 4.30
C GLU A 104 -2.92 4.05 4.82
N ILE A 105 -1.97 3.15 5.11
CA ILE A 105 -0.63 3.54 5.57
C ILE A 105 0.34 3.31 4.41
N SER A 106 1.07 4.36 4.03
CA SER A 106 2.19 4.26 3.10
C SER A 106 3.38 5.03 3.65
N GLN A 107 4.48 4.31 3.88
CA GLN A 107 5.72 4.84 4.47
C GLN A 107 5.45 5.57 5.81
N ASN A 108 5.43 6.91 5.78
CA ASN A 108 5.26 7.78 6.93
C ASN A 108 3.97 8.63 6.84
N GLN A 109 3.03 8.22 5.99
CA GLN A 109 1.77 8.91 5.76
C GLN A 109 0.58 7.99 6.05
N VAL A 110 -0.46 8.57 6.65
CA VAL A 110 -1.73 7.90 6.95
C VAL A 110 -2.86 8.67 6.26
N LEU A 111 -3.51 8.04 5.29
CA LEU A 111 -4.65 8.63 4.58
C LEU A 111 -5.95 8.13 5.21
N LEU A 112 -6.80 9.03 5.73
CA LEU A 112 -8.12 8.69 6.24
C LEU A 112 -9.17 8.77 5.13
N LEU A 113 -10.02 7.75 5.07
CA LEU A 113 -11.02 7.56 4.03
C LEU A 113 -12.36 7.19 4.65
N PRO A 114 -13.50 7.73 4.19
CA PRO A 114 -14.80 7.20 4.58
C PRO A 114 -14.93 5.72 4.15
N VAL A 115 -15.25 4.83 5.08
CA VAL A 115 -15.61 3.45 4.76
C VAL A 115 -17.05 3.46 4.29
N THR A 116 -17.25 3.51 2.98
CA THR A 116 -18.50 3.00 2.41
C THR A 116 -18.52 1.50 2.68
N SER A 117 -19.44 1.05 3.53
CA SER A 117 -19.61 -0.35 3.89
C SER A 117 -19.49 -1.25 2.66
N LYS A 118 -18.33 -1.88 2.47
CA LYS A 118 -18.25 -3.09 1.66
C LYS A 118 -19.19 -4.05 2.37
N GLN A 119 -20.31 -4.37 1.72
CA GLN A 119 -21.25 -5.38 2.20
C GLN A 119 -20.44 -6.56 2.74
N ASN A 120 -20.64 -6.89 4.02
CA ASN A 120 -20.14 -8.11 4.60
C ASN A 120 -20.47 -9.28 3.64
N PRO A 121 -19.49 -10.04 3.13
CA PRO A 121 -19.77 -11.29 2.44
C PRO A 121 -20.20 -12.31 3.49
N GLY A 122 -21.45 -12.22 3.93
CA GLY A 122 -21.94 -13.07 4.99
C GLY A 122 -23.21 -12.59 5.68
N GLN A 123 -24.20 -12.09 4.95
CA GLN A 123 -25.60 -12.30 5.35
C GLN A 123 -26.45 -12.55 4.11
N ASN A 124 -26.87 -13.81 3.98
CA ASN A 124 -27.91 -14.27 3.07
C ASN A 124 -29.23 -13.59 3.50
N VAL A 125 -29.58 -12.48 2.86
CA VAL A 125 -30.97 -12.05 2.77
C VAL A 125 -31.29 -12.00 1.29
N GLN A 126 -31.96 -13.06 0.84
CA GLN A 126 -32.53 -13.16 -0.49
C GLN A 126 -33.60 -12.07 -0.62
N ASN A 127 -33.26 -11.00 -1.36
CA ASN A 127 -34.24 -10.22 -2.08
C ASN A 127 -33.75 -10.15 -3.54
N PRO A 128 -34.57 -10.55 -4.53
CA PRO A 128 -34.20 -10.41 -5.93
C PRO A 128 -34.36 -8.94 -6.34
N SER A 129 -33.36 -8.11 -6.04
CA SER A 129 -33.24 -6.78 -6.62
C SER A 129 -32.30 -6.85 -7.82
N THR A 130 -32.89 -6.61 -9.00
CA THR A 130 -32.27 -6.33 -10.30
C THR A 130 -30.77 -6.02 -10.23
N GLN A 131 -29.94 -6.88 -10.83
CA GLN A 131 -28.54 -6.57 -11.14
C GLN A 131 -28.51 -5.37 -12.09
N GLN A 132 -28.45 -4.15 -11.53
CA GLN A 132 -28.02 -2.98 -12.28
C GLN A 132 -26.61 -3.28 -12.78
N LYS A 133 -26.43 -3.33 -14.11
CA LYS A 133 -25.14 -3.56 -14.75
C LYS A 133 -24.21 -2.39 -14.38
N LYS A 134 -23.32 -2.60 -13.41
CA LYS A 134 -22.27 -1.62 -13.10
C LYS A 134 -21.16 -1.73 -14.13
N ASN A 135 -20.74 -0.59 -14.67
CA ASN A 135 -19.67 -0.49 -15.65
C ASN A 135 -18.35 -0.15 -14.96
N VAL A 136 -17.29 -0.89 -15.28
CA VAL A 136 -15.95 -0.59 -14.75
C VAL A 136 -15.27 0.44 -15.64
N VAL A 137 -14.96 1.61 -15.07
CA VAL A 137 -14.21 2.69 -15.70
C VAL A 137 -12.79 2.67 -15.18
N LYS A 138 -11.83 2.77 -16.09
CA LYS A 138 -10.39 2.88 -15.79
C LYS A 138 -9.86 4.12 -16.47
N GLY A 139 -8.94 4.82 -15.80
CA GLY A 139 -8.32 6.00 -16.37
C GLY A 139 -7.07 6.40 -15.64
N LYS A 140 -6.45 7.49 -16.11
CA LYS A 140 -5.22 8.04 -15.56
C LYS A 140 -5.35 9.55 -15.35
N ILE A 141 -5.04 10.03 -14.15
CA ILE A 141 -5.06 11.45 -13.82
C ILE A 141 -3.67 12.04 -14.02
N LEU A 142 -3.58 13.07 -14.87
CA LEU A 142 -2.36 13.81 -15.17
C LEU A 142 -2.57 15.30 -14.88
N ASP A 143 -1.50 16.01 -14.52
CA ASP A 143 -1.50 17.46 -14.38
C ASP A 143 -1.24 18.18 -15.72
N ALA A 144 -1.19 19.52 -15.68
CA ALA A 144 -0.92 20.34 -16.86
C ALA A 144 0.49 20.14 -17.46
N ALA A 145 1.43 19.59 -16.69
CA ALA A 145 2.78 19.23 -17.13
C ALA A 145 2.86 17.75 -17.59
N GLY A 146 1.74 17.03 -17.61
CA GLY A 146 1.67 15.62 -17.99
C GLY A 146 2.19 14.66 -16.92
N GLN A 147 2.40 15.14 -15.68
CA GLN A 147 2.84 14.31 -14.56
C GLN A 147 1.64 13.60 -13.92
N PRO A 148 1.80 12.35 -13.45
CA PRO A 148 0.73 11.64 -12.75
C PRO A 148 0.36 12.38 -11.46
N VAL A 149 -0.94 12.59 -11.27
CA VAL A 149 -1.46 13.15 -10.02
C VAL A 149 -1.77 12.01 -9.08
N ILE A 150 -0.92 11.84 -8.07
CA ILE A 150 -1.04 10.80 -7.05
C ILE A 150 -2.01 11.28 -5.98
N GLY A 151 -2.98 10.44 -5.62
CA GLY A 151 -3.93 10.77 -4.55
C GLY A 151 -5.06 11.72 -4.98
N ALA A 152 -5.34 11.85 -6.28
CA ALA A 152 -6.53 12.53 -6.75
C ALA A 152 -7.78 11.77 -6.30
N ASN A 153 -8.82 12.49 -5.89
CA ASN A 153 -10.10 11.93 -5.50
C ASN A 153 -11.03 11.88 -6.72
N ILE A 154 -11.60 10.72 -7.02
CA ILE A 154 -12.51 10.47 -8.14
C ILE A 154 -13.84 9.99 -7.57
N VAL A 155 -14.91 10.78 -7.70
CA VAL A 155 -16.24 10.47 -7.14
C VAL A 155 -17.29 10.44 -8.24
N GLU A 156 -18.17 9.46 -8.23
CA GLU A 156 -19.38 9.47 -9.05
C GLU A 156 -20.37 10.51 -8.50
N LYS A 157 -20.66 11.52 -9.30
CA LYS A 157 -21.44 12.69 -8.91
C LYS A 157 -22.83 12.29 -8.42
N GLY A 158 -23.17 12.74 -7.22
CA GLY A 158 -24.47 12.47 -6.59
C GLY A 158 -24.54 11.13 -5.85
N THR A 159 -23.44 10.37 -5.79
CA THR A 159 -23.32 9.15 -5.00
C THR A 159 -22.13 9.27 -4.03
N THR A 160 -22.00 8.29 -3.13
CA THR A 160 -20.82 8.14 -2.27
C THR A 160 -19.80 7.17 -2.87
N ASN A 161 -19.96 6.80 -4.14
CA ASN A 161 -19.07 5.87 -4.83
C ASN A 161 -17.86 6.64 -5.35
N GLY A 162 -16.67 6.27 -4.88
CA GLY A 162 -15.44 6.96 -5.24
C GLY A 162 -14.22 6.06 -5.15
N THR A 163 -13.13 6.54 -5.73
CA THR A 163 -11.82 5.89 -5.74
C THR A 163 -10.73 6.95 -5.75
N ILE A 164 -9.48 6.53 -5.59
CA ILE A 164 -8.31 7.42 -5.57
C ILE A 164 -7.30 6.97 -6.62
N SER A 165 -6.57 7.92 -7.21
CA SER A 165 -5.49 7.61 -8.13
C SER A 165 -4.24 7.08 -7.42
N ASP A 166 -3.62 6.04 -7.99
CA ASP A 166 -2.41 5.41 -7.49
C ASP A 166 -1.14 6.23 -7.77
N MET A 167 0.05 5.67 -7.48
CA MET A 167 1.35 6.32 -7.70
C MET A 167 1.66 6.65 -9.16
N ASP A 168 1.06 5.91 -10.08
CA ASP A 168 1.16 6.15 -11.51
C ASP A 168 0.00 7.03 -12.00
N GLY A 169 -0.87 7.51 -11.11
CA GLY A 169 -2.06 8.30 -11.42
C GLY A 169 -3.23 7.47 -11.94
N ASN A 170 -3.17 6.13 -11.94
CA ASN A 170 -4.25 5.30 -12.46
C ASN A 170 -5.37 5.15 -11.42
N PHE A 171 -6.60 4.96 -11.90
CA PHE A 171 -7.74 4.65 -11.05
C PHE A 171 -8.65 3.60 -11.69
N THR A 172 -9.47 2.94 -10.87
CA THR A 172 -10.55 2.05 -11.32
C THR A 172 -11.76 2.26 -10.43
N ILE A 173 -12.92 2.48 -11.04
CA ILE A 173 -14.19 2.69 -10.35
C ILE A 173 -15.32 1.99 -11.10
N SER A 174 -16.28 1.42 -10.37
CA SER A 174 -17.45 0.75 -10.95
C SER A 174 -18.67 1.64 -10.77
N VAL A 175 -19.23 2.15 -11.85
CA VAL A 175 -20.26 3.20 -11.85
C VAL A 175 -21.55 2.76 -12.56
N GLU A 176 -22.63 3.50 -12.35
CA GLU A 176 -23.87 3.30 -13.09
C GLU A 176 -23.74 3.76 -14.56
N GLU A 177 -24.71 3.38 -15.39
CA GLU A 177 -24.71 3.74 -16.81
C GLU A 177 -24.87 5.26 -16.97
N SER A 178 -23.93 5.91 -17.68
CA SER A 178 -23.86 7.37 -17.87
C SER A 178 -23.49 8.21 -16.63
N ALA A 179 -22.68 7.66 -15.74
CA ALA A 179 -22.14 8.37 -14.59
C ALA A 179 -21.23 9.57 -14.97
N VAL A 180 -21.24 10.60 -14.13
CA VAL A 180 -20.29 11.72 -14.19
C VAL A 180 -19.30 11.54 -13.05
N LEU A 181 -18.00 11.51 -13.37
CA LEU A 181 -16.94 11.50 -12.38
C LEU A 181 -16.51 12.94 -12.07
N GLU A 182 -16.43 13.28 -10.80
CA GLU A 182 -15.80 14.49 -10.29
C GLU A 182 -14.41 14.14 -9.79
N VAL A 183 -13.40 14.77 -10.38
CA VAL A 183 -11.99 14.61 -10.03
C VAL A 183 -11.53 15.85 -9.29
N SER A 184 -10.96 15.68 -8.10
CA SER A 184 -10.46 16.77 -7.26
C SER A 184 -9.09 16.43 -6.67
N TYR A 185 -8.25 17.46 -6.53
CA TYR A 185 -6.95 17.35 -5.87
C TYR A 185 -6.57 18.70 -5.26
N ILE A 186 -5.88 18.69 -4.12
CA ILE A 186 -5.56 19.92 -3.37
C ILE A 186 -4.70 20.84 -4.23
N GLY A 187 -5.12 22.10 -4.36
CA GLY A 187 -4.42 23.10 -5.17
C GLY A 187 -4.76 23.06 -6.66
N PHE A 188 -5.68 22.17 -7.09
CA PHE A 188 -6.15 22.06 -8.47
C PHE A 188 -7.62 22.42 -8.60
N VAL A 189 -8.02 22.76 -9.82
CA VAL A 189 -9.42 23.02 -10.16
C VAL A 189 -10.14 21.69 -10.39
N ASN A 190 -11.29 21.50 -9.73
CA ASN A 190 -12.12 20.30 -9.91
C ASN A 190 -12.53 20.11 -11.37
N GLN A 191 -12.46 18.87 -11.85
CA GLN A 191 -12.84 18.49 -13.21
C GLN A 191 -14.03 17.54 -13.17
N GLN A 192 -14.96 17.72 -14.12
CA GLN A 192 -16.09 16.81 -14.30
C GLN A 192 -15.95 16.07 -15.63
N VAL A 193 -15.96 14.75 -15.56
CA VAL A 193 -15.76 13.86 -16.69
C VAL A 193 -16.97 12.96 -16.86
N LYS A 194 -17.61 13.02 -18.03
CA LYS A 194 -18.69 12.08 -18.37
C LYS A 194 -18.10 10.74 -18.78
N THR A 195 -18.57 9.66 -18.14
CA THR A 195 -18.14 8.30 -18.53
C THR A 195 -18.86 7.89 -19.80
N SER A 196 -18.10 7.41 -20.79
CA SER A 196 -18.63 6.77 -22.00
C SER A 196 -18.32 5.28 -21.94
N ILE A 197 -19.28 4.44 -22.38
CA ILE A 197 -19.18 2.98 -22.33
C ILE A 197 -17.88 2.52 -23.01
N GLY A 198 -16.98 1.88 -22.26
CA GLY A 198 -15.73 1.30 -22.78
C GLY A 198 -14.58 2.27 -23.02
N GLY A 199 -14.69 3.53 -22.62
CA GLY A 199 -13.63 4.53 -22.79
C GLY A 199 -12.59 4.50 -21.68
N VAL A 200 -11.31 4.42 -22.06
CA VAL A 200 -10.19 4.85 -21.21
C VAL A 200 -10.25 6.37 -21.14
N ILE A 201 -10.17 6.92 -19.93
CA ILE A 201 -10.19 8.36 -19.68
C ILE A 201 -8.81 8.83 -19.23
#